data_AF-A0AAU1I892-F1
#
_entry.id   AF-A0AAU1I892-F1
#
_cell.length_a   1.000
_cell.length_b   1.000
_cell.length_c   1.000
_cell.angle_alpha   90.00
_cell.angle_beta   90.00
_cell.angle_gamma   90.00
#
_symmetry.space_group_name_H-M   'P 1'
#
loop_
_entity.id
_entity.type
_entity.pdbx_description
1 polymer ?
#
loop_
_entity_poly.entity_id
_entity_poly.type
_entity_poly.pdbx_seq_one_letter_code
_entity_poly.pdbx_strand_id
1 'polypeptide(L)'
;MISRFDLVVGSVRAAELINSYRERLEREDLLSNQTALNVACIAYATGNIYTVIAPGQIWELIDAADETFPAELTVVGVEEDCRHGKAAVCRDRGGTLVRTSLTVLDEKYRLVAWPRAAESRHS
;
A
#
# COMPACT_ATOMS: atom_id res chain seq x y z
N MET A 1 15.13 2.08 7.86
CA MET A 1 15.45 3.25 7.02
C MET A 1 14.48 3.19 5.85
N ILE A 2 13.44 4.03 5.84
CA ILE A 2 12.43 4.00 4.77
C ILE A 2 13.13 4.49 3.50
N SER A 3 13.45 3.57 2.61
CA SER A 3 13.94 3.90 1.27
C SER A 3 12.95 4.86 0.64
N ARG A 4 13.44 6.03 0.23
CA ARG A 4 12.65 7.09 -0.42
C ARG A 4 11.70 6.45 -1.42
N PHE A 5 10.39 6.57 -1.17
CA PHE A 5 9.32 5.91 -1.92
C PHE A 5 9.49 6.09 -3.43
N ASP A 6 9.91 7.29 -3.84
CA ASP A 6 10.20 7.67 -5.22
C ASP A 6 11.38 6.92 -5.85
N LEU A 7 12.34 6.42 -5.07
CA LEU A 7 13.41 5.55 -5.57
C LEU A 7 12.92 4.15 -5.90
N VAL A 8 11.79 3.72 -5.32
CA VAL A 8 11.25 2.36 -5.53
C VAL A 8 10.21 2.32 -6.64
N VAL A 9 9.35 3.36 -6.74
CA VAL A 9 8.30 3.43 -7.79
C VAL A 9 8.65 4.34 -8.98
N GLY A 10 9.71 5.14 -8.86
CA GLY A 10 10.03 6.20 -9.83
C GLY A 10 9.25 7.50 -9.57
N SER A 11 9.86 8.63 -9.93
CA SER A 11 9.33 9.98 -9.61
C SER A 11 7.98 10.28 -10.24
N VAL A 12 7.75 9.86 -11.49
CA VAL A 12 6.48 10.08 -12.21
C VAL A 12 5.34 9.36 -11.49
N ARG A 13 5.53 8.07 -11.18
CA ARG A 13 4.51 7.27 -10.51
C ARG A 13 4.26 7.74 -9.09
N ALA A 14 5.30 8.17 -8.38
CA ALA A 14 5.15 8.78 -7.06
C ALA A 14 4.27 10.04 -7.12
N ALA A 15 4.45 10.90 -8.12
CA ALA A 15 3.63 12.10 -8.29
C ALA A 15 2.16 11.74 -8.59
N GLU A 16 1.89 10.75 -9.43
CA GLU A 16 0.52 10.27 -9.71
C GLU A 16 -0.18 9.77 -8.44
N LEU A 17 0.52 8.98 -7.63
CA LEU A 17 -0.01 8.41 -6.38
C LEU A 17 -0.31 9.50 -5.34
N ILE A 18 0.60 10.47 -5.19
CA ILE A 18 0.40 11.65 -4.32
C ILE A 18 -0.82 12.46 -4.80
N ASN A 19 -0.92 12.72 -6.11
CA ASN A 19 -2.02 13.52 -6.66
C ASN A 19 -3.38 12.82 -6.54
N SER A 20 -3.44 11.51 -6.80
CA SER A 20 -4.67 10.74 -6.64
C SER A 20 -5.15 10.73 -5.18
N TYR A 21 -4.22 10.61 -4.23
CA TYR A 21 -4.57 10.67 -2.81
C TYR A 21 -4.99 12.09 -2.37
N ARG A 22 -4.32 13.14 -2.86
CA ARG A 22 -4.73 14.54 -2.67
C ARG A 22 -6.17 14.77 -3.14
N GLU A 23 -6.52 14.33 -4.35
CA GLU A 23 -7.88 14.47 -4.90
C GLU A 23 -8.93 13.75 -4.06
N ARG A 24 -8.56 12.60 -3.47
CA ARG A 24 -9.42 11.87 -2.55
C ARG A 24 -9.67 12.68 -1.28
N LEU A 25 -8.62 13.23 -0.66
CA LEU A 25 -8.72 14.06 0.54
C LEU A 25 -9.56 15.33 0.31
N GLU A 26 -9.44 15.95 -0.87
CA GLU A 26 -10.30 17.10 -1.21
C GLU A 26 -11.78 16.71 -1.31
N ARG A 27 -12.07 15.55 -1.89
CA ARG A 27 -13.44 15.09 -2.15
C ARG A 27 -14.12 14.48 -0.92
N GLU A 28 -13.40 13.68 -0.15
CA GLU A 28 -13.93 12.90 0.97
C GLU A 28 -13.78 13.65 2.29
N ASP A 29 -12.63 14.28 2.53
CA ASP A 29 -12.30 14.96 3.78
C ASP A 29 -12.48 16.48 3.70
N LEU A 30 -12.91 17.01 2.54
CA LEU A 30 -13.18 18.42 2.28
C LEU A 30 -11.99 19.34 2.61
N LEU A 31 -10.77 18.81 2.50
CA LEU A 31 -9.56 19.59 2.72
C LEU A 31 -9.34 20.56 1.57
N SER A 32 -8.74 21.72 1.86
CA SER A 32 -8.25 22.59 0.79
C SER A 32 -7.12 21.90 0.01
N ASN A 33 -6.99 22.22 -1.28
CA ASN A 33 -5.95 21.66 -2.15
C ASN A 33 -4.54 21.66 -1.49
N GLN A 34 -4.14 22.79 -0.91
CA GLN A 34 -2.83 22.91 -0.26
C GLN A 34 -2.68 21.98 0.96
N THR A 35 -3.72 21.86 1.79
CA THR A 35 -3.71 20.98 2.95
C THR A 35 -3.71 19.51 2.52
N ALA A 36 -4.55 19.14 1.55
CA ALA A 36 -4.61 17.81 0.97
C ALA A 36 -3.25 17.38 0.38
N LEU A 37 -2.58 18.27 -0.35
CA LEU A 37 -1.26 18.00 -0.93
C LEU A 37 -0.21 17.79 0.17
N ASN A 38 -0.18 18.64 1.20
CA ASN A 38 0.75 18.51 2.31
C ASN A 38 0.56 17.17 3.06
N VAL A 39 -0.70 16.80 3.34
CA VAL A 39 -1.03 15.51 3.98
C VAL A 39 -0.61 14.34 3.11
N ALA A 40 -0.89 14.40 1.80
CA ALA A 40 -0.49 13.34 0.87
C ALA A 40 1.04 13.18 0.81
N CYS A 41 1.78 14.27 0.65
CA CYS A 41 3.24 14.25 0.65
C CYS A 41 3.80 13.64 1.94
N ILE A 42 3.29 14.02 3.11
CA ILE A 42 3.72 13.46 4.40
C ILE A 42 3.44 11.95 4.44
N ALA A 43 2.24 11.53 4.06
CA ALA A 43 1.86 10.12 4.11
C ALA A 43 2.73 9.23 3.22
N TYR A 44 3.05 9.67 2.00
CA TYR A 44 3.95 8.95 1.11
C TYR A 44 5.42 9.03 1.56
N ALA A 45 5.85 10.15 2.16
CA ALA A 45 7.20 10.28 2.70
C ALA A 45 7.44 9.40 3.93
N THR A 46 6.41 9.20 4.77
CA THR A 46 6.48 8.33 5.95
C THR A 46 6.11 6.88 5.65
N GLY A 47 5.71 6.56 4.43
CA GLY A 47 5.31 5.21 4.04
C GLY A 47 4.03 4.73 4.74
N ASN A 48 3.11 5.63 5.08
CA ASN A 48 1.90 5.30 5.81
C ASN A 48 1.09 4.22 5.07
N ILE A 49 0.97 3.04 5.68
CA ILE A 49 0.34 1.86 5.04
C ILE A 49 -1.08 2.11 4.56
N TYR A 50 -1.87 2.93 5.26
CA TYR A 50 -3.25 3.24 4.90
C TYR A 50 -3.36 4.06 3.62
N THR A 51 -2.25 4.64 3.18
CA THR A 51 -2.13 5.45 1.96
C THR A 51 -1.39 4.73 0.86
N VAL A 52 -0.38 3.94 1.22
CA VAL A 52 0.48 3.28 0.24
C VAL A 52 0.01 1.89 -0.16
N ILE A 53 -0.89 1.25 0.59
CA ILE A 53 -1.40 -0.08 0.27
C ILE A 53 -2.13 -0.09 -1.08
N ALA A 54 -1.75 -1.01 -1.96
CA ALA A 54 -2.33 -1.13 -3.29
C ALA A 54 -2.29 -2.58 -3.81
N PRO A 55 -3.29 -3.02 -4.59
CA PRO A 55 -3.25 -4.30 -5.28
C PRO A 55 -2.00 -4.45 -6.16
N GLY A 56 -1.37 -5.62 -6.11
CA GLY A 56 -0.14 -5.98 -6.81
C GLY A 56 1.14 -5.78 -6.01
N GLN A 57 1.07 -5.22 -4.79
CA GLN A 57 2.22 -5.14 -3.89
C GLN A 57 2.61 -6.50 -3.32
N ILE A 58 3.90 -6.71 -3.08
CA ILE A 58 4.45 -7.90 -2.43
C ILE A 58 5.12 -7.49 -1.12
N TRP A 59 4.73 -8.16 -0.05
CA TRP A 59 5.18 -7.94 1.31
C TRP A 59 5.82 -9.21 1.87
N GLU A 60 6.96 -9.08 2.55
CA GLU A 60 7.66 -10.20 3.19
C GLU A 60 7.59 -10.07 4.71
N LEU A 61 7.45 -11.21 5.39
CA LEU A 61 7.48 -11.27 6.84
C LEU A 61 8.85 -10.79 7.36
N ILE A 62 8.85 -9.87 8.33
CA ILE A 62 10.09 -9.30 8.90
C ILE A 62 10.82 -10.37 9.71
N ASP A 63 10.08 -11.12 10.54
CA ASP A 63 10.61 -12.21 11.35
C ASP A 63 10.24 -13.55 10.72
N ALA A 64 11.16 -14.12 9.94
CA ALA A 64 10.94 -15.38 9.24
C ALA A 64 10.81 -16.60 10.18
N ALA A 65 11.07 -16.45 11.49
CA ALA A 65 10.88 -17.52 12.47
C ALA A 65 9.45 -17.62 13.01
N ASP A 66 8.59 -16.64 12.74
CA ASP A 66 7.18 -16.66 13.14
C ASP A 66 6.34 -17.46 12.15
N GLU A 67 6.26 -18.78 12.35
CA GLU A 67 5.49 -19.71 11.51
C GLU A 67 3.97 -19.48 11.55
N THR A 68 3.48 -18.58 12.41
CA THR A 68 2.06 -18.19 12.48
C THR A 68 1.62 -17.44 11.22
N PHE A 69 2.56 -16.78 10.54
CA PHE A 69 2.29 -15.89 9.43
C PHE A 69 2.92 -16.41 8.12
N PRO A 70 2.24 -16.23 6.98
CA PRO A 70 2.85 -16.52 5.68
C PRO A 70 4.13 -15.72 5.47
N ALA A 71 5.18 -16.35 4.93
CA ALA A 71 6.46 -15.68 4.69
C ALA A 71 6.36 -14.52 3.67
N GLU A 72 5.40 -14.59 2.74
CA GLU A 72 5.21 -13.62 1.68
C GLU A 72 3.71 -13.46 1.37
N LEU A 73 3.28 -12.23 1.16
CA LEU A 73 1.91 -11.86 0.82
C LEU A 73 1.89 -10.94 -0.41
N THR A 74 1.10 -11.30 -1.41
CA THR A 74 0.77 -10.43 -2.55
C THR A 74 -0.60 -9.80 -2.33
N VAL A 75 -0.70 -8.47 -2.23
CA VAL A 75 -1.98 -7.77 -2.10
C VAL A 75 -2.77 -7.94 -3.40
N VAL A 76 -3.99 -8.44 -3.31
CA VAL A 76 -4.90 -8.57 -4.48
C VAL A 76 -6.06 -7.58 -4.41
N GLY A 77 -6.36 -7.06 -3.22
CA GLY A 77 -7.43 -6.11 -2.99
C GLY A 77 -7.27 -5.40 -1.66
N VAL A 78 -7.92 -4.25 -1.53
CA VAL A 78 -8.07 -3.55 -0.25
C VAL A 78 -9.56 -3.43 0.01
N GLU A 79 -9.99 -3.95 1.14
CA GLU A 79 -11.38 -3.91 1.57
C GLU A 79 -11.52 -3.00 2.78
N GLU A 80 -12.69 -2.39 2.91
CA GLU A 80 -13.06 -1.60 4.07
C GLU A 80 -14.28 -2.23 4.72
N ASP A 81 -14.14 -2.60 5.99
CA ASP A 81 -15.20 -3.21 6.78
C ASP A 81 -15.52 -2.28 7.95
N CYS A 82 -16.79 -1.94 8.11
CA CYS A 82 -17.27 -1.05 9.14
C CYS A 82 -17.02 -1.55 10.58
N ARG A 83 -16.61 -2.80 10.79
CA ARG A 83 -16.25 -3.36 12.11
C ARG A 83 -14.75 -3.52 12.34
N HIS A 84 -13.96 -3.69 11.27
CA HIS A 84 -12.54 -4.05 11.37
C HIS A 84 -11.60 -3.01 10.74
N GLY A 85 -12.15 -1.94 10.16
CA GLY A 85 -11.40 -0.94 9.42
C GLY A 85 -10.93 -1.46 8.05
N LYS A 86 -9.88 -0.84 7.51
CA LYS A 86 -9.28 -1.29 6.25
C LYS A 86 -8.47 -2.57 6.47
N ALA A 87 -8.66 -3.52 5.57
CA ALA A 87 -7.93 -4.78 5.51
C ALA A 87 -7.39 -5.01 4.09
N ALA A 88 -6.22 -5.64 3.98
CA ALA A 88 -5.72 -6.14 2.72
C ALA A 88 -6.22 -7.57 2.51
N VAL A 89 -6.74 -7.84 1.32
CA VAL A 89 -6.91 -9.21 0.83
C VAL A 89 -5.63 -9.56 0.11
N CYS A 90 -4.94 -10.57 0.61
CA CYS A 90 -3.64 -11.00 0.12
C CYS A 90 -3.71 -12.44 -0.39
N ARG A 91 -2.76 -12.79 -1.26
CA ARG A 91 -2.48 -14.16 -1.68
C ARG A 91 -1.10 -14.55 -1.16
N ASP A 92 -1.01 -15.68 -0.47
CA ASP A 92 0.28 -16.23 -0.05
C ASP A 92 1.00 -16.95 -1.21
N ARG A 93 2.23 -17.44 -0.97
CA ARG A 93 2.97 -18.25 -1.97
C ARG A 93 2.26 -19.56 -2.35
N GLY A 94 1.44 -20.12 -1.47
CA GLY A 94 0.65 -21.32 -1.75
C GLY A 94 -0.57 -21.05 -2.64
N GLY A 95 -0.88 -19.79 -2.90
CA GLY A 95 -2.07 -19.37 -3.65
C GLY A 95 -3.31 -19.19 -2.78
N THR A 96 -3.20 -19.37 -1.46
CA THR A 96 -4.30 -19.19 -0.50
C THR A 96 -4.61 -17.71 -0.33
N LEU A 97 -5.90 -17.37 -0.35
CA LEU A 97 -6.33 -16.01 -0.02
C LEU A 97 -6.39 -15.84 1.50
N VAL A 98 -5.69 -14.82 1.99
CA VAL A 98 -5.60 -14.47 3.40
C VAL A 98 -6.05 -13.03 3.56
N ARG A 99 -6.96 -12.79 4.51
CA ARG A 99 -7.36 -11.43 4.88
C ARG A 99 -6.52 -10.99 6.07
N THR A 100 -5.84 -9.86 5.95
CA THR A 100 -4.98 -9.32 7.00
C THR A 100 -5.31 -7.85 7.25
N SER A 101 -5.31 -7.42 8.52
CA SER A 101 -5.51 -6.01 8.83
C SER A 101 -4.28 -5.20 8.39
N LEU A 102 -4.49 -3.93 8.04
CA LEU A 102 -3.35 -3.08 7.66
C LEU A 102 -2.37 -2.89 8.82
N THR A 103 -2.83 -2.94 10.08
CA THR A 103 -1.95 -2.91 11.26
C THR A 103 -1.02 -4.11 11.32
N VAL A 104 -1.54 -5.34 11.12
CA VAL A 104 -0.70 -6.55 11.10
C VAL A 104 0.29 -6.48 9.95
N LEU A 105 -0.14 -5.99 8.79
CA LEU A 105 0.75 -5.85 7.63
C LEU A 105 1.89 -4.85 7.90
N ASP A 106 1.61 -3.73 8.56
CA ASP A 106 2.61 -2.70 8.91
C ASP A 106 3.60 -3.16 9.99
N GLU A 107 3.11 -3.92 10.98
CA GLU A 107 3.92 -4.38 12.11
C GLU A 107 4.77 -5.62 11.78
N LYS A 108 4.23 -6.53 10.97
CA LYS A 108 4.85 -7.85 10.75
C LYS A 108 5.53 -7.98 9.41
N TYR A 109 5.19 -7.15 8.42
CA TYR A 109 5.71 -7.29 7.07
C TYR A 109 6.44 -6.04 6.61
N ARG A 110 7.35 -6.23 5.67
CA ARG A 110 8.01 -5.15 4.93
C ARG A 110 7.62 -5.24 3.47
N LEU A 111 7.36 -4.07 2.87
CA LEU A 111 7.12 -3.97 1.44
C LEU A 111 8.41 -4.25 0.67
N VAL A 112 8.37 -5.21 -0.25
CA VAL A 112 9.54 -5.61 -1.08
C VAL A 112 9.33 -5.37 -2.57
N ALA A 113 8.08 -5.34 -3.05
CA ALA A 113 7.79 -5.00 -4.43
C ALA A 113 6.49 -4.22 -4.59
N TRP A 114 6.49 -3.31 -5.55
CA TRP A 114 5.32 -2.54 -5.94
C TRP A 114 4.54 -3.22 -7.07
N PRO A 115 3.27 -2.86 -7.27
CA PRO A 115 2.50 -3.32 -8.41
C PRO A 115 3.26 -2.96 -9.68
N ARG A 116 3.57 -3.94 -10.52
CA ARG A 116 4.07 -3.64 -11.86
C ARG A 116 2.99 -2.86 -12.58
N ALA A 117 3.35 -1.71 -13.15
CA ALA A 117 2.47 -1.03 -14.09
C ALA A 117 2.02 -2.07 -15.11
N ALA A 118 0.71 -2.20 -15.30
CA ALA A 118 0.20 -3.04 -16.37
C ALA A 118 0.89 -2.56 -17.65
N GLU A 119 1.75 -3.41 -18.22
CA GLU A 119 2.31 -3.17 -19.54
C GLU A 119 1.10 -2.91 -20.43
N SER A 120 0.96 -1.65 -20.84
CA SER A 120 -0.14 -1.22 -21.67
C SER A 120 0.04 -1.97 -22.98
N ARG A 121 -0.62 -3.12 -23.13
CA ARG A 121 -0.69 -3.86 -24.40
C ARG A 121 -1.37 -2.93 -25.40
N HIS A 122 -0.56 -2.12 -26.08
CA HIS A 122 -0.93 -1.54 -27.35
C HIS A 122 -0.90 -2.69 -28.34
N SER A 123 -2.09 -3.16 -28.71
CA SER A 123 -2.34 -3.96 -29.91
C SER A 123 -3.25 -3.15 -30.80
#